data_AF-A0A519WP27-F1
#
_entry.id   AF-A0A519WP27-F1
#
_cell.length_a   1.000
_cell.length_b   1.000
_cell.length_c   1.000
_cell.angle_alpha   90.00
_cell.angle_beta   90.00
_cell.angle_gamma   90.00
#
_symmetry.space_group_name_H-M   'P 1'
#
loop_
_entity.id
_entity.type
_entity.pdbx_description
1 polymer ?
#
loop_
_entity_poly.entity_id
_entity_poly.type
_entity_poly.pdbx_seq_one_letter_code
_entity_poly.pdbx_strand_id
1 'polypeptide(L)'
;MKKIGILFGKERSFPEAVVKRINEIAPAGIAAEFVNIDKIFQAEALDYAVIIDRISQDVPFYRSALKNAAITGTAVINNPFWWSADEKFFN
;
A
#
# COMPACT_ATOMS: atom_id res chain seq x y z
N MET A 1 15.20 9.17 0.32
CA MET A 1 15.09 7.73 0.00
C MET A 1 13.64 7.46 -0.37
N LYS A 2 13.35 6.89 -1.54
CA LYS A 2 11.96 6.59 -1.94
C LYS A 2 11.54 5.25 -1.33
N LYS A 3 10.37 5.22 -0.70
CA LYS A 3 9.85 4.03 -0.03
C LYS A 3 8.75 3.38 -0.83
N ILE A 4 8.80 2.05 -0.91
CA ILE A 4 7.73 1.19 -1.40
C ILE A 4 7.13 0.47 -0.20
N GLY A 5 5.91 0.82 0.17
CA GLY A 5 5.19 0.23 1.29
C GLY A 5 4.39 -1.00 0.86
N ILE A 6 4.42 -2.08 1.63
CA ILE A 6 3.51 -3.22 1.46
C ILE A 6 2.53 -3.19 2.65
N LEU A 7 1.25 -2.97 2.37
CA LEU A 7 0.17 -2.93 3.35
C LEU A 7 -0.57 -4.27 3.33
N PHE A 8 -0.57 -5.00 4.43
CA PHE A 8 -1.15 -6.34 4.52
C PHE A 8 -1.70 -6.62 5.92
N GLY A 9 -2.54 -7.66 6.01
CA GLY A 9 -3.13 -8.11 7.26
C GLY A 9 -2.30 -9.20 7.95
N LYS A 10 -2.91 -10.37 8.16
CA LYS A 10 -2.26 -11.50 8.87
C LYS A 10 -1.37 -12.38 7.99
N GLU A 11 -1.35 -12.17 6.68
CA GLU A 11 -0.49 -12.93 5.76
C GLU A 11 0.98 -12.61 6.02
N ARG A 12 1.87 -13.61 5.98
CA ARG A 12 3.31 -13.40 6.24
C ARG A 12 4.24 -13.92 5.15
N SER A 13 3.85 -14.95 4.40
CA SER A 13 4.70 -15.54 3.36
C SER A 13 4.91 -14.61 2.16
N PHE A 14 3.84 -14.04 1.62
CA PHE A 14 3.91 -13.18 0.44
C PHE A 14 4.51 -11.79 0.73
N PRO A 15 4.05 -11.03 1.75
CA PRO A 15 4.57 -9.68 2.01
C PRO A 15 6.08 -9.64 2.30
N GLU A 16 6.57 -10.59 3.11
CA GLU A 16 8.00 -10.70 3.42
C GLU A 16 8.84 -11.00 2.17
N ALA A 17 8.38 -11.94 1.34
CA ALA A 17 9.08 -12.32 0.11
C ALA A 17 9.14 -11.15 -0.89
N VAL A 18 8.06 -10.37 -1.03
CA VAL A 18 8.02 -9.19 -1.91
C VAL A 18 8.98 -8.11 -1.43
N VAL A 19 8.94 -7.77 -0.14
CA VAL A 19 9.87 -6.77 0.44
C VAL A 19 11.31 -7.18 0.21
N LYS A 20 11.65 -8.43 0.54
CA LYS A 20 12.99 -8.98 0.33
C LYS A 20 13.40 -8.87 -1.14
N ARG A 21 12.55 -9.33 -2.05
CA ARG A 21 12.87 -9.35 -3.48
C ARG A 21 13.07 -7.94 -4.04
N ILE A 22 12.25 -6.96 -3.64
CA ILE A 22 12.41 -5.57 -4.08
C ILE A 22 13.76 -5.05 -3.59
N ASN A 23 14.09 -5.24 -2.31
CA ASN A 23 15.34 -4.73 -1.73
C ASN A 23 16.59 -5.39 -2.34
N GLU A 24 16.51 -6.63 -2.83
CA GLU A 24 17.62 -7.30 -3.53
C GLU A 24 17.93 -6.69 -4.91
N ILE A 25 16.92 -6.16 -5.60
CA ILE A 25 17.05 -5.69 -6.99
C ILE A 25 16.93 -4.17 -7.13
N ALA A 26 16.55 -3.47 -6.06
CA ALA A 26 16.32 -2.04 -6.09
C ALA A 26 17.63 -1.27 -6.34
N PRO A 27 17.61 -0.24 -7.22
CA PRO A 27 18.74 0.66 -7.34
C PRO A 27 18.92 1.51 -6.07
N ALA A 28 20.08 2.13 -5.95
CA ALA A 28 20.39 3.00 -4.82
C ALA A 28 19.32 4.10 -4.62
N GLY A 29 18.94 4.32 -3.35
CA GLY A 29 17.95 5.34 -2.99
C GLY A 29 16.49 4.87 -2.98
N ILE A 30 16.23 3.60 -3.26
CA ILE A 30 14.90 2.95 -3.15
C ILE A 30 14.96 1.84 -2.10
N ALA A 31 13.94 1.74 -1.27
CA ALA A 31 13.77 0.66 -0.30
C ALA A 31 12.30 0.24 -0.21
N ALA A 32 12.06 -1.04 0.04
CA ALA A 32 10.76 -1.58 0.40
C ALA A 32 10.68 -1.90 1.88
N GLU A 33 9.52 -1.62 2.48
CA GLU A 33 9.21 -1.93 3.87
C GLU A 33 7.73 -2.23 4.04
N PHE A 34 7.35 -2.75 5.20
CA PHE A 34 5.95 -2.83 5.57
C PHE A 34 5.41 -1.44 5.82
N VAL A 35 4.17 -1.18 5.37
CA VAL A 35 3.52 0.09 5.67
C VAL A 35 3.34 0.22 7.18
N ASN A 36 3.89 1.28 7.75
CA ASN A 36 3.69 1.65 9.14
C ASN A 36 2.85 2.94 9.18
N ILE A 37 1.72 2.89 9.89
CA ILE A 37 0.81 4.02 10.05
C ILE A 37 0.72 4.30 11.55
N ASP A 38 1.36 5.39 11.97
CA ASP A 38 1.23 5.90 13.35
C ASP A 38 -0.08 6.69 13.50
N LYS A 39 -0.29 7.65 12.61
CA LYS A 39 -1.47 8.53 12.58
C LYS A 39 -1.83 8.89 11.15
N ILE A 40 -3.07 9.32 10.97
CA ILE A 40 -3.57 9.82 9.68
C ILE A 40 -4.22 11.17 9.91
N PHE A 41 -3.81 12.15 9.11
CA PHE A 41 -4.47 13.43 8.96
C PHE A 41 -4.96 13.61 7.53
N GLN A 42 -6.02 14.38 7.37
CA GLN A 42 -6.53 14.73 6.06
C GLN A 42 -5.51 15.55 5.29
N ALA A 43 -5.25 15.15 4.04
CA ALA A 43 -4.31 15.81 3.12
C ALA A 43 -2.84 15.81 3.58
N GLU A 44 -2.48 14.98 4.57
CA GLU A 44 -1.10 14.73 4.96
C GLU A 44 -0.58 13.44 4.32
N ALA A 45 0.63 13.48 3.75
CA ALA A 45 1.23 12.35 3.07
C ALA A 45 1.74 11.28 4.06
N LEU A 46 1.72 10.01 3.63
CA LEU A 46 2.26 8.88 4.41
C LEU A 46 3.76 8.61 4.14
N ASP A 47 4.45 9.50 3.43
CA ASP A 47 5.88 9.39 3.06
C ASP A 47 6.27 8.12 2.28
N TYR A 48 5.31 7.52 1.57
CA TYR A 48 5.54 6.44 0.61
C TYR A 48 5.45 6.96 -0.82
N ALA A 49 6.39 6.55 -1.67
CA ALA A 49 6.32 6.80 -3.11
C ALA A 49 5.32 5.85 -3.78
N VAL A 50 5.30 4.60 -3.31
CA VAL A 50 4.36 3.56 -3.77
C VAL A 50 3.82 2.81 -2.54
N ILE A 51 2.55 2.45 -2.54
CA ILE A 51 1.97 1.47 -1.60
C ILE A 51 1.32 0.33 -2.40
N ILE A 52 1.69 -0.90 -2.05
CA ILE A 52 1.05 -2.13 -2.53
C ILE A 52 0.04 -2.57 -1.46
N ASP A 53 -1.23 -2.47 -1.81
CA ASP A 53 -2.40 -2.83 -1.02
C ASP A 53 -2.74 -4.31 -1.15
N ARG A 54 -2.83 -5.00 -0.01
CA ARG A 54 -3.21 -6.41 0.11
C ARG A 54 -4.33 -6.65 1.12
N ILE A 55 -4.95 -5.60 1.66
CA ILE A 55 -5.90 -5.73 2.78
C ILE A 55 -7.01 -4.68 2.84
N SER A 56 -6.94 -3.59 2.05
CA SER A 56 -7.96 -2.54 2.12
C SER A 56 -9.34 -3.02 1.70
N GLN A 57 -9.43 -4.19 1.06
CA GLN A 57 -10.70 -4.80 0.74
C GLN A 57 -11.50 -5.22 1.97
N ASP A 58 -10.81 -5.69 3.00
CA ASP A 58 -11.45 -6.21 4.22
C ASP A 58 -11.59 -5.15 5.31
N VAL A 59 -10.78 -4.08 5.27
CA VAL A 59 -10.68 -3.10 6.37
C VAL A 59 -10.92 -1.66 5.88
N PRO A 60 -12.08 -1.04 6.22
CA PRO A 60 -12.43 0.30 5.75
C PRO A 60 -11.44 1.42 6.14
N PHE A 61 -10.77 1.29 7.28
CA PHE A 61 -9.73 2.24 7.72
C PHE A 61 -8.60 2.34 6.69
N TYR A 62 -8.03 1.19 6.30
CA TYR A 62 -6.95 1.15 5.32
C TYR A 62 -7.38 1.68 3.96
N ARG A 63 -8.62 1.44 3.54
CA ARG A 63 -9.14 2.02 2.30
C ARG A 63 -9.13 3.55 2.34
N SER A 64 -9.58 4.13 3.46
CA SER A 64 -9.58 5.59 3.64
C SER A 64 -8.16 6.15 3.70
N ALA A 65 -7.25 5.43 4.38
CA ALA A 65 -5.83 5.76 4.44
C ALA A 65 -5.17 5.80 3.06
N LEU A 66 -5.43 4.78 2.23
CA LEU A 66 -4.87 4.68 0.88
C LEU A 66 -5.43 5.75 -0.06
N LYS A 67 -6.72 6.10 0.07
CA LYS A 67 -7.29 7.25 -0.68
C LYS A 67 -6.59 8.54 -0.30
N ASN A 68 -6.36 8.79 0.99
CA ASN A 68 -5.59 9.95 1.45
C ASN A 68 -4.16 9.95 0.89
N ALA A 69 -3.46 8.81 0.98
CA ALA A 69 -2.11 8.68 0.42
C ALA A 69 -2.08 8.98 -1.09
N ALA A 70 -3.05 8.45 -1.84
CA ALA A 70 -3.17 8.66 -3.28
C ALA A 70 -3.39 10.13 -3.66
N ILE A 71 -4.29 10.85 -2.98
CA ILE A 71 -4.51 12.27 -3.26
C ILE A 71 -3.31 13.15 -2.85
N THR A 72 -2.48 12.69 -1.92
CA THR A 72 -1.24 13.38 -1.51
C THR A 72 0.00 12.95 -2.30
N GLY A 73 -0.16 12.18 -3.38
CA GLY A 73 0.91 11.89 -4.34
C GLY A 73 1.57 10.52 -4.22
N THR A 74 1.10 9.63 -3.34
CA THR A 74 1.55 8.23 -3.31
C THR A 74 0.89 7.45 -4.46
N ALA A 75 1.67 6.71 -5.24
CA ALA A 75 1.08 5.74 -6.16
C ALA A 75 0.57 4.52 -5.38
N VAL A 76 -0.69 4.14 -5.54
CA VAL A 76 -1.28 3.02 -4.81
C VAL A 76 -1.71 1.91 -5.77
N ILE A 77 -1.28 0.69 -5.48
CA ILE A 77 -1.58 -0.52 -6.26
C ILE A 77 -2.31 -1.50 -5.34
N ASN A 78 -3.57 -1.85 -5.55
CA ASN A 78 -4.44 -1.41 -6.64
C ASN A 78 -5.00 -0.01 -6.38
N ASN A 79 -5.49 0.65 -7.44
CA ASN A 79 -6.06 1.98 -7.34
C ASN A 79 -7.19 2.00 -6.27
N PRO A 80 -7.06 2.77 -5.18
CA PRO A 80 -7.99 2.72 -4.04
C PRO A 80 -9.36 3.35 -4.34
N PHE A 81 -9.53 3.92 -5.52
CA PHE A 81 -10.80 4.42 -6.04
C PHE A 81 -11.55 3.39 -6.90
N TRP A 82 -10.90 2.29 -7.28
CA TRP A 82 -11.51 1.23 -8.09
C TRP A 82 -11.88 0.04 -7.22
N TRP A 83 -13.19 -0.13 -7.02
CA TRP A 83 -13.75 -1.10 -6.08
C TRP A 83 -14.60 -2.18 -6.75
N SER A 84 -14.98 -1.99 -8.01
CA SER A 84 -15.88 -2.89 -8.74
C SER A 84 -15.32 -4.31 -8.93
N ALA A 85 -14.01 -4.49 -8.83
CA ALA A 85 -13.35 -5.80 -8.99
C ALA A 85 -13.53 -6.74 -7.78
N ASP A 86 -13.99 -6.24 -6.63
CA ASP A 86 -14.29 -7.06 -5.45
C ASP A 86 -15.74 -7.60 -5.43
N GLU A 87 -16.55 -7.26 -6.45
CA GLU A 87 -17.87 -7.86 -6.65
C GLU A 87 -17.73 -9.31 -7.12
N LYS A 88 -18.29 -10.25 -6.34
CA LYS A 88 -18.13 -11.70 -6.52
C LYS A 88 -19.37 -12.38 -7.09
N PHE A 89 -20.49 -11.67 -7.23
CA PHE A 89 -21.76 -12.26 -7.67
C PHE A 89 -22.03 -12.18 -9.17
N PHE A 90 -21.61 -11.11 -9.86
CA PHE A 90 -22.11 -10.80 -11.22
C PHE A 90 -21.05 -10.42 -12.25
N ASN A 91 -19.76 -10.42 -11.90
CA ASN A 91 -18.67 -10.16 -12.86
C ASN A 91 -18.25 -11.43 -13.60
#